data_AF-A0A8E2F2L0-F1
#
_entry.id   AF-A0A8E2F2L0-F1
#
_cell.length_a   1.000
_cell.length_b   1.000
_cell.length_c   1.000
_cell.angle_alpha   90.00
_cell.angle_beta   90.00
_cell.angle_gamma   90.00
#
_symmetry.space_group_name_H-M   'P 1'
#
loop_
_entity.id
_entity.type
_entity.pdbx_description
1 polymer ?
#
loop_
_entity_poly.entity_id
_entity_poly.type
_entity_poly.pdbx_seq_one_letter_code
_entity_poly.pdbx_strand_id
1 'polypeptide(L)'
;PTPLEEWLGTHPETRAFLAAPKPSPASFAQERYFGVTALEFVGSGGARTAFRYRVEPVEGVRTLGGEELKGRPADYLFKEVEERVVGGRAVEFRVLAQLAGEGDVVDDATVHWPESREVVELGVVRADALVREEEQAAQQKRIIFDPIPRVEGIEPSADPLLDVRASVYLISGRERRAA
;
A
#
# COMPACT_ATOMS: atom_id res chain seq x y z
N PRO A 1 -31.09 -9.62 -10.91
CA PRO A 1 -29.82 -9.12 -10.33
C PRO A 1 -29.10 -8.31 -11.40
N THR A 2 -28.30 -7.31 -11.02
CA THR A 2 -27.42 -6.62 -11.97
C THR A 2 -26.27 -7.54 -12.39
N PRO A 3 -25.58 -7.28 -13.53
CA PRO A 3 -24.40 -8.07 -13.91
C PRO A 3 -23.31 -8.11 -12.82
N LEU A 4 -23.18 -7.02 -12.05
CA LEU A 4 -22.27 -6.97 -10.91
C LEU A 4 -22.73 -7.91 -9.78
N GLU A 5 -24.02 -7.95 -9.47
CA GLU A 5 -24.57 -8.85 -8.44
C GLU A 5 -24.42 -10.32 -8.83
N GLU A 6 -24.62 -10.67 -10.10
CA GLU A 6 -24.40 -12.04 -10.61
C GLU A 6 -22.93 -12.44 -10.52
N TRP A 7 -22.02 -11.56 -10.94
CA TRP A 7 -20.58 -11.79 -10.86
C TRP A 7 -20.10 -11.90 -9.40
N LEU A 8 -20.59 -11.04 -8.50
CA LEU A 8 -20.30 -11.15 -7.07
C LEU A 8 -20.87 -12.43 -6.46
N GLY A 9 -21.88 -13.05 -7.07
CA GLY A 9 -22.41 -14.37 -6.71
C GLY A 9 -21.37 -15.47 -6.77
N THR A 10 -20.44 -15.38 -7.73
CA THR A 10 -19.41 -16.40 -8.01
C THR A 10 -17.99 -16.03 -7.56
N HIS A 11 -17.79 -14.83 -6.99
CA HIS A 11 -16.49 -14.28 -6.57
C HIS A 11 -16.49 -13.95 -5.06
N PRO A 12 -16.47 -14.99 -4.18
CA PRO A 12 -16.57 -14.81 -2.74
C PRO A 12 -15.44 -13.96 -2.14
N GLU A 13 -14.23 -14.05 -2.68
CA GLU A 13 -13.06 -13.26 -2.29
C GLU A 13 -13.29 -11.76 -2.55
N THR A 14 -13.89 -11.42 -3.69
CA THR A 14 -14.24 -10.02 -3.99
C THR A 14 -15.36 -9.51 -3.08
N ARG A 15 -16.34 -10.35 -2.75
CA ARG A 15 -17.38 -10.01 -1.78
C ARG A 15 -16.79 -9.73 -0.39
N ALA A 16 -15.83 -10.54 0.05
CA ALA A 16 -15.13 -10.33 1.31
C ALA A 16 -14.42 -8.98 1.34
N PHE A 17 -13.70 -8.61 0.26
CA PHE A 17 -13.08 -7.30 0.12
C PHE A 17 -14.10 -6.15 0.19
N LEU A 18 -15.22 -6.26 -0.53
CA LEU A 18 -16.25 -5.20 -0.54
C LEU A 18 -16.90 -5.02 0.84
N ALA A 19 -17.15 -6.12 1.56
CA ALA A 19 -17.75 -6.10 2.89
C ALA A 19 -16.79 -5.65 4.00
N ALA A 20 -15.48 -5.72 3.78
CA ALA A 20 -14.49 -5.30 4.76
C ALA A 20 -14.69 -3.82 5.17
N PRO A 21 -14.60 -3.48 6.48
CA PRO A 21 -14.70 -2.09 6.94
C PRO A 21 -13.68 -1.19 6.25
N LYS A 22 -14.12 0.00 5.82
CA LYS A 22 -13.29 1.03 5.17
C LYS A 22 -13.44 2.35 5.92
N PRO A 23 -13.01 2.42 7.19
CA PRO A 23 -13.12 3.65 7.97
C PRO A 23 -12.27 4.75 7.33
N SER A 24 -12.71 6.00 7.45
CA SER A 24 -11.92 7.15 6.96
C SER A 24 -10.78 7.44 7.93
N PRO A 25 -9.52 7.51 7.49
CA PRO A 25 -8.42 7.87 8.38
C PRO A 25 -8.51 9.32 8.83
N ALA A 26 -7.91 9.64 9.96
CA ALA A 26 -7.75 11.03 10.39
C ALA A 26 -6.71 11.80 9.56
N SER A 27 -5.74 11.07 9.01
CA SER A 27 -4.57 11.58 8.31
C SER A 27 -4.00 10.45 7.45
N PHE A 28 -3.40 10.77 6.29
CA PHE A 28 -2.59 9.77 5.57
C PHE A 28 -1.45 9.23 6.45
N ALA A 29 -0.93 10.02 7.38
CA ALA A 29 0.12 9.62 8.33
C ALA A 29 -0.38 8.73 9.49
N GLN A 30 -1.68 8.45 9.58
CA GLN A 30 -2.30 7.64 10.63
C GLN A 30 -3.18 6.52 10.07
N GLU A 31 -2.89 6.09 8.84
CA GLU A 31 -3.50 4.93 8.18
C GLU A 31 -2.45 3.82 8.05
N ARG A 32 -2.91 2.56 8.06
CA ARG A 32 -2.06 1.41 7.81
C ARG A 32 -2.09 1.05 6.33
N TYR A 33 -0.93 0.76 5.75
CA TYR A 33 -0.85 0.31 4.37
C TYR A 33 -0.22 -1.08 4.26
N PHE A 34 -0.53 -1.76 3.16
CA PHE A 34 -0.10 -3.14 2.89
C PHE A 34 0.45 -3.24 1.47
N GLY A 35 1.48 -4.06 1.28
CA GLY A 35 1.95 -4.44 -0.05
C GLY A 35 0.99 -5.39 -0.78
N VAL A 36 0.17 -6.12 -0.01
CA VAL A 36 -0.83 -7.13 -0.44
C VAL A 36 -0.21 -8.37 -1.08
N THR A 37 0.53 -8.22 -2.18
CA THR A 37 1.22 -9.33 -2.88
C THR A 37 2.44 -9.78 -2.09
N ALA A 38 2.74 -11.08 -2.13
CA ALA A 38 3.98 -11.58 -1.53
C ALA A 38 5.19 -11.29 -2.43
N LEU A 39 6.36 -11.21 -1.80
CA LEU A 39 7.68 -11.11 -2.41
C LEU A 39 8.60 -12.10 -1.70
N GLU A 40 9.82 -12.28 -2.18
CA GLU A 40 10.79 -13.21 -1.58
C GLU A 40 12.11 -12.49 -1.29
N PHE A 41 12.58 -12.58 -0.05
CA PHE A 41 13.97 -12.29 0.28
C PHE A 41 14.86 -13.40 -0.29
N VAL A 42 15.99 -13.03 -0.88
CA VAL A 42 16.99 -13.96 -1.40
C VAL A 42 18.32 -13.71 -0.68
N GLY A 43 18.72 -14.64 0.19
CA GLY A 43 19.97 -14.57 0.94
C GLY A 43 21.20 -14.96 0.11
N SER A 44 22.39 -14.67 0.62
CA SER A 44 23.68 -14.92 -0.06
C SER A 44 23.97 -16.39 -0.39
N GLY A 45 23.27 -17.34 0.23
CA GLY A 45 23.31 -18.77 -0.08
C GLY A 45 22.16 -19.28 -0.95
N GLY A 46 21.34 -18.38 -1.53
CA GLY A 46 20.14 -18.73 -2.29
C GLY A 46 18.94 -19.13 -1.44
N ALA A 47 19.03 -19.02 -0.11
CA ALA A 47 17.90 -19.23 0.78
C ALA A 47 16.81 -18.19 0.49
N ARG A 48 15.56 -18.66 0.37
CA ARG A 48 14.40 -17.81 0.03
C ARG A 48 13.42 -17.77 1.18
N THR A 49 12.91 -16.59 1.49
CA THR A 49 11.87 -16.39 2.50
C THR A 49 10.82 -15.45 1.96
N ALA A 50 9.61 -15.97 1.74
CA ALA A 50 8.50 -15.15 1.29
C ALA A 50 8.05 -14.20 2.40
N PHE A 51 7.61 -13.01 2.02
CA PHE A 51 7.11 -11.99 2.94
C PHE A 51 6.07 -11.10 2.26
N ARG A 52 5.30 -10.37 3.07
CA ARG A 52 4.42 -9.27 2.63
C ARG A 52 4.79 -7.99 3.37
N TYR A 53 4.86 -6.88 2.65
CA TYR A 53 5.07 -5.57 3.27
C TYR A 53 3.86 -5.16 4.12
N ARG A 54 4.14 -4.65 5.31
CA ARG A 54 3.22 -3.86 6.13
C ARG A 54 3.87 -2.50 6.39
N VAL A 55 3.08 -1.44 6.34
CA VAL A 55 3.54 -0.07 6.55
C VAL A 55 2.69 0.51 7.67
N GLU A 56 3.29 0.64 8.85
CA GLU A 56 2.61 1.03 10.07
C GLU A 56 2.96 2.49 10.42
N PRO A 57 1.97 3.36 10.68
CA PRO A 57 2.23 4.72 11.08
C PRO A 57 2.93 4.76 12.45
N VAL A 58 4.03 5.51 12.56
CA VAL A 58 4.76 5.63 13.84
C VAL A 58 3.89 6.21 14.93
N GLU A 59 3.01 7.16 14.58
CA GLU A 59 2.03 7.79 15.47
C GLU A 59 0.80 6.91 15.79
N GLY A 60 0.71 5.72 15.19
CA GLY A 60 -0.43 4.83 15.34
C GLY A 60 -1.60 5.15 14.41
N VAL A 61 -2.51 4.18 14.29
CA VAL A 61 -3.70 4.28 13.43
C VAL A 61 -4.77 5.11 14.11
N ARG A 62 -5.34 6.09 13.40
CA ARG A 62 -6.50 6.88 13.87
C ARG A 62 -7.52 7.02 12.74
N THR A 63 -8.77 6.68 13.04
CA THR A 63 -9.90 6.81 12.11
C THR A 63 -10.94 7.79 12.65
N LEU A 64 -11.72 8.36 11.73
CA LEU A 64 -12.77 9.32 12.03
C LEU A 64 -14.12 8.60 12.21
N GLY A 65 -14.85 8.97 13.25
CA GLY A 65 -16.26 8.60 13.39
C GLY A 65 -17.15 9.36 12.39
N GLY A 66 -18.37 8.86 12.15
CA GLY A 66 -19.28 9.44 11.15
C GLY A 66 -19.60 10.92 11.35
N GLU A 67 -19.79 11.37 12.59
CA GLU A 67 -20.03 12.79 12.89
C GLU A 67 -18.79 13.66 12.67
N GLU A 68 -17.60 13.19 13.04
CA GLU A 68 -16.35 13.92 12.79
C GLU A 68 -16.09 14.04 11.28
N LEU A 69 -16.35 12.98 10.52
CA LEU A 69 -16.16 12.96 9.07
C LEU A 69 -17.10 13.91 8.32
N LYS A 70 -18.37 14.03 8.73
CA LYS A 70 -19.35 14.94 8.10
C LYS A 70 -18.90 16.40 8.08
N GLY A 71 -18.11 16.81 9.07
CA GLY A 71 -17.57 18.17 9.16
C GLY A 71 -16.30 18.41 8.34
N ARG A 72 -15.72 17.38 7.70
CA ARG A 72 -14.46 17.51 6.95
C ARG A 72 -14.71 17.90 5.49
N PRO A 73 -13.90 18.80 4.91
CA PRO A 73 -13.93 19.05 3.47
C PRO A 73 -13.43 17.82 2.70
N ALA A 74 -13.75 17.73 1.41
CA ALA A 74 -13.38 16.57 0.58
C ALA A 74 -11.86 16.32 0.48
N ASP A 75 -11.06 17.37 0.65
CA ASP A 75 -9.59 17.36 0.56
C ASP A 75 -8.88 17.31 1.91
N TYR A 76 -9.59 17.03 3.01
CA TYR A 76 -9.05 17.14 4.37
C TYR A 76 -7.75 16.37 4.61
N LEU A 77 -7.57 15.20 3.99
CA LEU A 77 -6.36 14.40 4.15
C LEU A 77 -5.13 15.08 3.54
N PHE A 78 -5.29 15.76 2.40
CA PHE A 78 -4.21 16.49 1.76
C PHE A 78 -3.83 17.74 2.57
N LYS A 79 -4.84 18.49 3.03
CA LYS A 79 -4.63 19.63 3.92
C LYS A 79 -3.96 19.23 5.24
N GLU A 80 -4.37 18.11 5.82
CA GLU A 80 -3.77 17.63 7.07
C GLU A 80 -2.28 17.35 6.89
N VAL A 81 -1.86 16.70 5.79
CA VAL A 81 -0.43 16.43 5.53
C VAL A 81 0.35 17.73 5.33
N GLU A 82 -0.22 18.70 4.61
CA GLU A 82 0.40 20.01 4.43
C GLU A 82 0.58 20.74 5.77
N GLU A 83 -0.50 20.89 6.54
CA GLU A 83 -0.49 21.52 7.87
C GLU A 83 0.46 20.82 8.84
N ARG A 84 0.50 19.48 8.80
CA ARG A 84 1.42 18.65 9.59
C ARG A 84 2.87 18.98 9.30
N VAL A 85 3.27 18.94 8.04
CA VAL A 85 4.67 19.16 7.63
C VAL A 85 5.09 20.61 7.83
N VAL A 86 4.25 21.58 7.48
CA VAL A 86 4.49 23.01 7.74
C VAL A 86 4.60 23.30 9.25
N GLY A 87 3.80 22.59 10.05
CA GLY A 87 3.86 22.62 11.52
C GLY A 87 5.08 21.92 12.14
N GLY A 88 6.02 21.42 11.34
CA GLY A 88 7.26 20.79 11.79
C GLY A 88 7.11 19.33 12.23
N ARG A 89 5.96 18.69 11.95
CA ARG A 89 5.72 17.26 12.21
C ARG A 89 5.91 16.48 10.93
N ALA A 90 6.76 15.47 10.95
CA ALA A 90 6.96 14.62 9.79
C ALA A 90 5.86 13.56 9.66
N VAL A 91 5.73 13.02 8.46
CA VAL A 91 5.04 11.76 8.20
C VAL A 91 6.06 10.63 8.38
N GLU A 92 5.79 9.69 9.27
CA GLU A 92 6.73 8.59 9.58
C GLU A 92 6.02 7.24 9.60
N PHE A 93 6.60 6.28 8.89
CA PHE A 93 6.11 4.90 8.84
C PHE A 93 7.22 3.91 9.13
N ARG A 94 6.93 2.88 9.94
CA ARG A 94 7.74 1.67 10.00
C ARG A 94 7.41 0.80 8.81
N VAL A 95 8.42 0.44 8.03
CA VAL A 95 8.29 -0.54 6.96
C VAL A 95 8.65 -1.90 7.53
N LEU A 96 7.70 -2.82 7.47
CA LEU A 96 7.80 -4.14 8.09
C LEU A 96 7.64 -5.23 7.03
N ALA A 97 8.25 -6.38 7.25
CA ALA A 97 8.01 -7.60 6.50
C ALA A 97 7.34 -8.62 7.42
N GLN A 98 6.08 -8.97 7.13
CA GLN A 98 5.45 -10.15 7.70
C GLN A 98 5.99 -11.36 6.95
N LEU A 99 6.64 -12.29 7.64
CA LEU A 99 7.26 -13.47 7.03
C LEU A 99 6.23 -14.58 6.84
N ALA A 100 6.27 -15.22 5.67
CA ALA A 100 5.47 -16.42 5.40
C ALA A 100 5.97 -17.55 6.30
N GLY A 101 5.04 -18.30 6.88
CA GLY A 101 5.35 -19.59 7.49
C GLY A 101 5.02 -20.75 6.58
N GLU A 102 5.25 -21.95 7.09
CA GLU A 102 4.89 -23.18 6.39
C GLU A 102 3.40 -23.21 6.03
N GLY A 103 3.10 -23.53 4.76
CA GLY A 103 1.75 -23.63 4.22
C GLY A 103 1.06 -22.31 3.86
N ASP A 104 1.72 -21.16 4.07
CA ASP A 104 1.14 -19.88 3.64
C ASP A 104 1.09 -19.76 2.11
N VAL A 105 -0.02 -19.22 1.60
CA VAL A 105 -0.24 -18.99 0.17
C VAL A 105 0.48 -17.72 -0.26
N VAL A 106 1.44 -17.84 -1.18
CA VAL A 106 2.31 -16.72 -1.61
C VAL A 106 1.96 -16.17 -3.00
N ASP A 107 1.08 -16.85 -3.72
CA ASP A 107 0.68 -16.59 -5.10
C ASP A 107 -0.80 -16.19 -5.23
N ASP A 108 -1.50 -15.96 -4.11
CA ASP A 108 -2.87 -15.44 -4.08
C ASP A 108 -2.98 -14.28 -3.09
N ALA A 109 -3.05 -13.06 -3.64
CA ALA A 109 -3.26 -11.81 -2.91
C ALA A 109 -4.57 -11.74 -2.10
N THR A 110 -5.54 -12.61 -2.37
CA THR A 110 -6.85 -12.61 -1.68
C THR A 110 -6.82 -13.41 -0.37
N VAL A 111 -5.82 -14.26 -0.18
CA VAL A 111 -5.66 -15.08 1.03
C VAL A 111 -4.85 -14.31 2.07
N HIS A 112 -5.41 -14.07 3.25
CA HIS A 112 -4.71 -13.43 4.36
C HIS A 112 -3.82 -14.43 5.11
N TRP A 113 -2.60 -14.01 5.46
CA TRP A 113 -1.76 -14.75 6.40
C TRP A 113 -2.17 -14.47 7.85
N PRO A 114 -1.96 -15.41 8.78
CA PRO A 114 -2.26 -15.19 10.19
C PRO A 114 -1.55 -13.94 10.76
N GLU A 115 -2.25 -13.15 11.58
CA GLU A 115 -1.66 -11.99 12.27
C GLU A 115 -0.53 -12.38 13.25
N SER A 116 -0.47 -13.65 13.66
CA SER A 116 0.58 -14.18 14.53
C SER A 116 1.91 -14.47 13.82
N ARG A 117 1.98 -14.29 12.50
CA ARG A 117 3.24 -14.47 11.77
C ARG A 117 4.31 -13.50 12.26
N GLU A 118 5.55 -13.96 12.22
CA GLU A 118 6.70 -13.14 12.55
C GLU A 118 6.71 -11.89 11.66
N VAL A 119 6.98 -10.74 12.28
CA VAL A 119 7.11 -9.46 11.60
C VAL A 119 8.47 -8.87 11.94
N VAL A 120 9.26 -8.58 10.90
CA VAL A 120 10.57 -7.95 11.05
C VAL A 120 10.50 -6.49 10.58
N GLU A 121 11.13 -5.58 11.33
CA GLU A 121 11.24 -4.18 10.92
C GLU A 121 12.41 -4.02 9.95
N LEU A 122 12.13 -3.43 8.79
CA LEU A 122 13.12 -3.14 7.75
C LEU A 122 13.68 -1.71 7.85
N GLY A 123 12.95 -0.83 8.54
CA GLY A 123 13.38 0.53 8.83
C GLY A 123 12.21 1.50 8.89
N VAL A 124 12.54 2.80 8.91
CA VAL A 124 11.57 3.89 8.99
C VAL A 124 11.69 4.77 7.74
N VAL A 125 10.56 5.03 7.09
CA VAL A 125 10.45 6.06 6.05
C VAL A 125 9.93 7.33 6.70
N ARG A 126 10.61 8.44 6.46
CA ARG A 126 10.26 9.77 6.96
C ARG A 126 10.11 10.74 5.79
N ALA A 127 9.00 11.47 5.78
CA ALA A 127 8.78 12.60 4.88
C ALA A 127 8.51 13.86 5.70
N ASP A 128 9.39 14.84 5.60
CA ASP A 128 9.38 16.08 6.39
C ASP A 128 9.49 17.35 5.54
N ALA A 129 9.29 17.22 4.23
CA ALA A 129 9.24 18.33 3.30
C ALA A 129 8.14 18.13 2.25
N LEU A 130 7.58 19.24 1.77
CA LEU A 130 6.61 19.26 0.68
C LEU A 130 7.31 19.62 -0.62
N VAL A 131 6.84 19.02 -1.72
CA VAL A 131 7.17 19.50 -3.06
C VAL A 131 6.49 20.85 -3.25
N ARG A 132 7.23 21.82 -3.80
CA ARG A 132 6.72 23.17 -4.10
C ARG A 132 5.48 23.07 -4.98
N GLU A 133 4.46 23.87 -4.69
CA GLU A 133 3.15 23.79 -5.34
C GLU A 133 3.26 23.87 -6.87
N GLU A 134 4.08 24.78 -7.39
CA GLU A 134 4.30 24.96 -8.83
C GLU A 134 4.99 23.76 -9.51
N GLU A 135 5.68 22.91 -8.75
CA GLU A 135 6.35 21.72 -9.25
C GLU A 135 5.47 20.47 -9.14
N GLN A 136 4.47 20.46 -8.26
CA GLN A 136 3.69 19.27 -7.95
C GLN A 136 3.06 18.63 -9.18
N ALA A 137 2.39 19.41 -10.03
CA ALA A 137 1.75 18.90 -11.24
C ALA A 137 2.77 18.23 -12.18
N ALA A 138 3.95 18.84 -12.35
CA ALA A 138 5.00 18.30 -13.20
C ALA A 138 5.61 17.01 -12.61
N GLN A 139 5.83 16.96 -11.29
CA GLN A 139 6.35 15.78 -10.60
C GLN A 139 5.33 14.63 -10.63
N GLN A 140 4.07 14.91 -10.28
CA GLN A 140 2.96 13.95 -10.34
C GLN A 140 2.72 13.41 -11.74
N LYS A 141 3.13 14.11 -12.80
CA LYS A 141 3.08 13.62 -14.21
C LYS A 141 4.27 12.76 -14.61
N ARG A 142 5.40 12.83 -13.90
CA ARG A 142 6.64 12.10 -14.21
C ARG A 142 6.86 10.87 -13.35
N ILE A 143 6.52 10.94 -12.07
CA ILE A 143 6.68 9.84 -11.10
C ILE A 143 5.91 8.62 -11.60
N ILE A 144 6.55 7.45 -11.54
CA ILE A 144 5.92 6.15 -11.74
C ILE A 144 6.34 5.25 -10.58
N PHE A 145 5.48 4.30 -10.24
CA PHE A 145 5.80 3.25 -9.27
C PHE A 145 5.88 1.92 -10.01
N ASP A 146 6.69 0.99 -9.54
CA ASP A 146 6.76 -0.37 -10.05
C ASP A 146 6.57 -1.32 -8.87
N PRO A 147 5.59 -2.23 -8.90
CA PRO A 147 5.40 -3.20 -7.83
C PRO A 147 6.52 -4.24 -7.75
N ILE A 148 7.34 -4.39 -8.79
CA ILE A 148 8.51 -5.27 -8.76
C ILE A 148 9.68 -4.48 -8.14
N PRO A 149 10.29 -4.95 -7.04
CA PRO A 149 11.28 -4.19 -6.28
C PRO A 149 12.52 -3.76 -7.07
N ARG A 150 12.97 -4.57 -8.05
CA ARG A 150 14.17 -4.33 -8.88
C ARG A 150 15.43 -3.98 -8.06
N VAL A 151 15.57 -4.57 -6.88
CA VAL A 151 16.74 -4.44 -6.01
C VAL A 151 17.31 -5.81 -5.71
N GLU A 152 18.62 -5.88 -5.50
CA GLU A 152 19.28 -7.13 -5.12
C GLU A 152 18.71 -7.66 -3.79
N GLY A 153 18.50 -8.98 -3.74
CA GLY A 153 18.01 -9.65 -2.54
C GLY A 153 16.50 -9.63 -2.34
N ILE A 154 15.71 -9.03 -3.24
CA ILE A 154 14.24 -9.08 -3.21
C ILE A 154 13.69 -9.41 -4.59
N GLU A 155 12.95 -10.51 -4.69
CA GLU A 155 12.35 -11.01 -5.93
C GLU A 155 10.82 -11.09 -5.83
N PRO A 156 10.08 -11.03 -6.95
CA PRO A 156 8.64 -11.27 -6.96
C PRO A 156 8.31 -12.72 -6.57
N SER A 157 7.18 -12.95 -5.91
CA SER A 157 6.61 -14.29 -5.78
C SER A 157 5.92 -14.70 -7.09
N ALA A 158 5.29 -15.88 -7.10
CA ALA A 158 4.47 -16.35 -8.21
C ALA A 158 3.06 -15.71 -8.27
N ASP A 159 2.79 -14.66 -7.49
CA ASP A 159 1.49 -13.97 -7.52
C ASP A 159 1.20 -13.40 -8.92
N PRO A 160 0.10 -13.81 -9.58
CA PRO A 160 -0.18 -13.45 -10.97
C PRO A 160 -0.46 -11.96 -11.15
N LEU A 161 -0.70 -11.21 -10.08
CA LEU A 161 -0.91 -9.77 -10.14
C LEU A 161 0.39 -8.99 -10.35
N LEU A 162 1.55 -9.53 -9.98
CA LEU A 162 2.81 -8.76 -10.02
C LEU A 162 3.19 -8.33 -11.43
N ASP A 163 3.28 -9.28 -12.37
CA ASP A 163 3.69 -9.00 -13.75
C ASP A 163 2.67 -8.14 -14.50
N VAL A 164 1.38 -8.43 -14.29
CA VAL A 164 0.29 -7.65 -14.90
C VAL A 164 0.31 -6.22 -14.38
N ARG A 165 0.44 -6.01 -13.06
CA ARG A 165 0.53 -4.67 -12.48
C ARG A 165 1.78 -3.96 -13.00
N ALA A 166 2.96 -4.58 -12.96
CA ALA A 166 4.18 -3.94 -13.47
C ALA A 166 4.01 -3.44 -14.92
N SER A 167 3.39 -4.26 -15.78
CA SER A 167 3.08 -3.88 -17.16
C SER A 167 2.12 -2.68 -17.25
N VAL A 168 1.04 -2.67 -16.47
CA VAL A 168 0.06 -1.58 -16.45
C VAL A 168 0.66 -0.27 -15.93
N TYR A 169 1.48 -0.31 -14.87
CA TYR A 169 2.13 0.89 -14.33
C TYR A 169 3.09 1.52 -15.36
N LEU A 170 3.81 0.71 -16.13
CA LEU A 170 4.68 1.19 -17.21
C LEU A 170 3.89 1.82 -18.36
N ILE A 171 2.79 1.22 -18.78
CA ILE A 171 1.91 1.75 -19.84
C ILE A 171 1.31 3.08 -19.39
N SER A 172 0.65 3.10 -18.22
CA SER A 172 0.02 4.32 -17.68
C SER A 172 1.04 5.45 -17.48
N GLY A 173 2.24 5.12 -17.00
CA GLY A 173 3.33 6.07 -16.85
C GLY A 173 3.81 6.66 -18.18
N ARG A 174 3.86 5.86 -19.25
CA ARG A 174 4.20 6.33 -20.60
C ARG A 174 3.13 7.27 -21.13
N GLU A 175 1.86 6.90 -21.03
CA GLU A 175 0.73 7.69 -21.52
C GLU A 175 0.60 9.03 -20.77
N ARG A 176 0.66 9.02 -19.43
CA ARG A 176 0.58 10.25 -18.62
C ARG A 176 1.71 11.23 -18.91
N ARG A 177 2.91 10.75 -19.25
CA ARG A 177 4.04 11.62 -19.64
C ARG A 177 3.92 12.19 -21.05
N ALA A 178 3.16 11.54 -21.93
CA ALA A 178 2.97 11.94 -23.32
C ALA A 178 1.75 12.84 -23.54
N ALA A 179 0.71 12.73 -22.69
CA ALA A 179 -0.30 13.79 -22.49
C ALA A 179 0.35 15.07 -21.97
#